data_AF-A0A4P2Q3E7-F1
#
_entry.id   AF-A0A4P2Q3E7-F1
#
_cell.length_a   1.000
_cell.length_b   1.000
_cell.length_c   1.000
_cell.angle_alpha   90.00
_cell.angle_beta   90.00
_cell.angle_gamma   90.00
#
_symmetry.space_group_name_H-M   'P 1'
#
loop_
_entity.id
_entity.type
_entity.pdbx_description
1 polymer ?
#
loop_
_entity_poly.entity_id
_entity_poly.type
_entity_poly.pdbx_seq_one_letter_code
_entity_poly.pdbx_strand_id
1 'polypeptide(L)'
;MAKARTTKKDTGKAPASPPTTQRSYRACLERFAPEALALPEREVEVCRADVRIAFANVKQGVQAVCSDPARVRKALPELPLDDVLALPDLGRALVFVSTRITAKPASAREIEAKLKIVAELREPMLLVAETLAKRGLLPKEVVAEIRAGTGKYDMASDGMALAHLYEEHAEALRGKHPFTREEFAALQEASEWLLDNLTPDGARRPVARQRGEAEMMRDRLWTLMVRRHVDLRKIGYYFHGDAFEEMTPKLQSRVARSTAQAEEEAEAEGAEEEIEEEGAEEEIEEEEADDEAEQPAEAASS
;
A
#
# COMPACT_ATOMS: atom_id res chain seq x y z
N MET A 1 -43.78 13.02 -45.00
CA MET A 1 -42.97 11.85 -44.59
C MET A 1 -41.58 12.36 -44.17
N ALA A 2 -41.45 12.82 -42.93
CA ALA A 2 -40.27 13.50 -42.41
C ALA A 2 -39.51 12.59 -41.45
N LYS A 3 -38.18 12.50 -41.62
CA LYS A 3 -37.27 11.67 -40.82
C LYS A 3 -37.04 12.30 -39.43
N ALA A 4 -37.38 11.58 -38.37
CA ALA A 4 -37.10 11.98 -36.99
C ALA A 4 -35.75 11.39 -36.53
N ARG A 5 -34.81 12.27 -36.18
CA ARG A 5 -33.55 11.96 -35.49
C ARG A 5 -33.85 11.78 -34.00
N THR A 6 -33.45 10.65 -33.45
CA THR A 6 -33.46 10.34 -32.02
C THR A 6 -32.25 10.97 -31.34
N THR A 7 -32.46 11.89 -30.39
CA THR A 7 -31.45 12.33 -29.43
C THR A 7 -31.84 11.83 -28.04
N LYS A 8 -31.20 10.74 -27.59
CA LYS A 8 -31.28 10.24 -26.22
C LYS A 8 -30.23 10.97 -25.40
N LYS A 9 -30.66 11.87 -24.52
CA LYS A 9 -29.83 12.61 -23.57
C LYS A 9 -29.54 11.69 -22.39
N ASP A 10 -28.30 11.22 -22.29
CA ASP A 10 -27.80 10.45 -21.16
C ASP A 10 -27.37 11.45 -20.07
N THR A 11 -28.16 11.58 -19.01
CA THR A 11 -27.80 12.39 -17.84
C THR A 11 -27.06 11.50 -16.85
N GLY A 12 -25.78 11.24 -17.15
CA GLY A 12 -24.85 10.61 -16.22
C GLY A 12 -24.56 11.53 -15.04
N LYS A 13 -25.35 11.40 -13.98
CA LYS A 13 -25.01 11.94 -12.65
C LYS A 13 -24.15 10.89 -11.94
N ALA A 14 -22.83 10.98 -12.10
CA ALA A 14 -21.90 10.27 -11.23
C ALA A 14 -21.85 10.97 -9.86
N PRO A 15 -21.79 10.22 -8.74
CA PRO A 15 -21.68 10.83 -7.42
C PRO A 15 -20.29 11.47 -7.26
N ALA A 16 -20.29 12.69 -6.73
CA ALA A 16 -19.09 13.36 -6.29
C ALA A 16 -18.59 12.68 -5.01
N SER A 17 -17.40 12.07 -5.07
CA SER A 17 -16.67 11.65 -3.87
C SER A 17 -15.74 12.78 -3.41
N PRO A 18 -15.57 12.97 -2.09
CA PRO A 18 -14.74 14.02 -1.49
C PRO A 18 -13.24 13.83 -1.79
N PRO A 19 -12.40 14.86 -1.59
CA PRO A 19 -10.97 14.76 -1.86
C PRO A 19 -10.28 13.89 -0.78
N THR A 20 -9.13 13.32 -1.17
CA THR A 20 -8.11 12.69 -0.31
C THR A 20 -8.41 11.31 0.27
N THR A 21 -8.31 10.28 -0.57
CA THR A 21 -7.74 8.98 -0.13
C THR A 21 -6.54 8.70 -1.03
N GLN A 22 -5.35 8.74 -0.44
CA GLN A 22 -4.11 8.42 -1.13
C GLN A 22 -4.22 7.02 -1.74
N ARG A 23 -4.16 6.90 -3.08
CA ARG A 23 -4.28 5.61 -3.77
C ARG A 23 -3.17 4.67 -3.32
N SER A 24 -3.49 3.38 -3.17
CA SER A 24 -2.49 2.37 -2.91
C SER A 24 -1.49 2.29 -4.06
N TYR A 25 -0.27 1.84 -3.77
CA TYR A 25 0.80 1.68 -4.77
C TYR A 25 0.38 0.77 -5.93
N ARG A 26 -0.40 -0.28 -5.64
CA ARG A 26 -0.98 -1.18 -6.65
C ARG A 26 -2.04 -0.47 -7.51
N ALA A 27 -2.96 0.28 -6.90
CA ALA A 27 -3.98 1.02 -7.63
C ALA A 27 -3.35 2.09 -8.55
N CYS A 28 -2.24 2.70 -8.14
CA CYS A 28 -1.45 3.59 -8.99
C CYS A 28 -0.86 2.85 -10.20
N LEU A 29 -0.30 1.65 -10.02
CA LEU A 29 0.17 0.83 -11.15
C LEU A 29 -0.96 0.53 -12.14
N GLU A 30 -2.11 0.07 -11.65
CA GLU A 30 -3.27 -0.26 -12.49
C GLU A 30 -3.74 0.94 -13.31
N ARG A 31 -3.69 2.15 -12.72
CA ARG A 31 -4.01 3.41 -13.41
C ARG A 31 -3.07 3.72 -14.58
N PHE A 32 -1.76 3.58 -14.40
CA PHE A 32 -0.77 3.99 -15.41
C PHE A 32 -0.33 2.86 -16.36
N ALA A 33 -0.64 1.60 -16.05
CA ALA A 33 -0.26 0.46 -16.88
C ALA A 33 -0.74 0.58 -18.35
N PRO A 34 -1.99 0.99 -18.66
CA PRO A 34 -2.45 1.12 -20.04
C PRO A 34 -1.61 2.12 -20.84
N GLU A 35 -1.31 3.28 -20.26
CA GLU A 35 -0.51 4.33 -20.89
C GLU A 35 0.96 3.89 -21.05
N ALA A 36 1.52 3.26 -20.02
CA ALA A 36 2.88 2.74 -20.05
C ALA A 36 3.05 1.67 -21.14
N LEU A 37 2.05 0.78 -21.30
CA LEU A 37 2.03 -0.25 -22.34
C LEU A 37 1.82 0.31 -23.75
N ALA A 38 1.15 1.46 -23.88
CA ALA A 38 0.96 2.13 -25.16
C ALA A 38 2.25 2.76 -25.73
N LEU A 39 3.30 2.94 -24.92
CA LEU A 39 4.58 3.48 -25.39
C LEU A 39 5.21 2.57 -26.47
N PRO A 40 5.65 3.12 -27.61
CA PRO A 40 6.42 2.38 -28.60
C PRO A 40 7.76 1.93 -27.99
N GLU A 41 8.17 0.69 -28.26
CA GLU A 41 9.40 0.10 -27.68
C GLU A 41 10.65 0.95 -27.94
N ARG A 42 10.76 1.55 -29.14
CA ARG A 42 11.86 2.44 -29.53
C ARG A 42 11.98 3.73 -28.70
N GLU A 43 10.92 4.09 -27.98
CA GLU A 43 10.88 5.30 -27.15
C GLU A 43 11.02 5.01 -25.66
N VAL A 44 11.11 3.73 -25.28
CA VAL A 44 11.26 3.33 -23.89
C VAL A 44 12.71 3.53 -23.44
N GLU A 45 12.88 4.32 -22.40
CA GLU A 45 14.16 4.55 -21.75
C GLU A 45 14.42 3.53 -20.65
N VAL A 46 15.64 3.00 -20.61
CA VAL A 46 16.06 2.07 -19.55
C VAL A 46 16.17 2.82 -18.23
N CYS A 47 15.43 2.39 -17.22
CA CYS A 47 15.52 2.98 -15.89
C CYS A 47 16.83 2.56 -15.21
N ARG A 48 17.79 3.49 -15.13
CA ARG A 48 19.05 3.34 -14.39
C ARG A 48 19.06 4.15 -13.09
N ALA A 49 17.94 4.76 -12.74
CA ALA A 49 17.83 5.68 -11.63
C ALA A 49 17.47 4.99 -10.31
N ASP A 50 17.82 5.66 -9.22
CA ASP A 50 17.24 5.39 -7.91
C ASP A 50 15.81 5.93 -7.91
N VAL A 51 14.85 5.01 -7.99
CA VAL A 51 13.43 5.30 -8.11
C VAL A 51 12.88 6.05 -6.90
N ARG A 52 13.41 5.79 -5.69
CA ARG A 52 12.93 6.44 -4.47
C ARG A 52 13.36 7.91 -4.43
N ILE A 53 14.58 8.20 -4.86
CA ILE A 53 15.08 9.58 -5.00
C ILE A 53 14.26 10.34 -6.04
N ALA A 54 14.02 9.72 -7.21
CA ALA A 54 13.18 10.33 -8.24
C ALA A 54 11.76 10.62 -7.75
N PHE A 55 11.15 9.70 -7.01
CA PHE A 55 9.84 9.90 -6.42
C PHE A 55 9.82 11.06 -5.41
N ALA A 56 10.82 11.13 -4.51
CA ALA A 56 10.92 12.21 -3.53
C ALA A 56 11.03 13.59 -4.20
N ASN A 57 11.91 13.72 -5.20
CA ASN A 57 12.12 14.96 -5.94
C ASN A 57 10.87 15.41 -6.70
N VAL A 58 10.16 14.46 -7.32
CA VAL A 58 8.89 14.73 -8.01
C VAL A 58 7.81 15.18 -7.04
N LYS A 59 7.66 14.49 -5.89
CA LYS A 59 6.66 14.83 -4.87
C LYS A 59 6.90 16.25 -4.36
N GLN A 60 8.14 16.58 -3.99
CA GLN A 60 8.53 17.91 -3.55
C GLN A 60 8.22 18.96 -4.63
N GLY A 61 8.62 18.72 -5.88
CA GLY A 61 8.41 19.69 -6.95
C GLY A 61 6.95 19.96 -7.23
N VAL A 62 6.11 18.91 -7.26
CA VAL A 62 4.65 19.08 -7.43
C VAL A 62 4.07 19.89 -6.27
N GLN A 63 4.45 19.60 -5.03
CA GLN A 63 3.99 20.35 -3.87
C GLN A 63 4.42 21.82 -3.91
N ALA A 64 5.67 22.09 -4.29
CA ALA A 64 6.23 23.44 -4.32
C ALA A 64 5.59 24.33 -5.38
N VAL A 65 5.40 23.82 -6.61
CA VAL A 65 5.01 24.65 -7.75
C VAL A 65 3.56 24.48 -8.21
N CYS A 66 2.85 23.47 -7.67
CA CYS A 66 1.44 23.21 -7.99
C CYS A 66 0.51 23.32 -6.77
N SER A 67 0.93 24.04 -5.71
CA SER A 67 0.09 24.32 -4.54
C SER A 67 -1.21 25.08 -4.88
N ASP A 68 -1.19 25.91 -5.93
CA ASP A 68 -2.38 26.53 -6.54
C ASP A 68 -2.53 26.10 -8.02
N PRO A 69 -3.20 24.97 -8.30
CA PRO A 69 -3.40 24.51 -9.67
C PRO A 69 -4.20 25.47 -10.55
N ALA A 70 -5.08 26.29 -9.97
CA ALA A 70 -5.90 27.22 -10.73
C ALA A 70 -5.04 28.36 -11.30
N ARG A 71 -4.10 28.87 -10.50
CA ARG A 71 -3.09 29.84 -10.96
C ARG A 71 -2.21 29.25 -12.06
N VAL A 72 -1.74 28.02 -11.92
CA VAL A 72 -0.93 27.35 -12.95
C VAL A 72 -1.73 27.22 -14.25
N ARG A 73 -2.99 26.76 -14.20
CA ARG A 73 -3.84 26.59 -15.38
C ARG A 73 -4.13 27.90 -16.10
N LYS A 74 -4.28 29.01 -15.35
CA LYS A 74 -4.49 30.34 -15.92
C LYS A 74 -3.23 30.87 -16.62
N ALA A 75 -2.06 30.66 -16.02
CA ALA A 75 -0.80 31.16 -16.55
C ALA A 75 -0.25 30.33 -17.72
N LEU A 76 -0.47 29.01 -17.67
CA LEU A 76 0.06 28.02 -18.61
C LEU A 76 -1.07 27.12 -19.16
N PRO A 77 -2.00 27.66 -19.96
CA PRO A 77 -3.22 26.95 -20.37
C PRO A 77 -2.97 25.76 -21.30
N GLU A 78 -1.85 25.76 -22.04
CA GLU A 78 -1.48 24.68 -22.96
C GLU A 78 -0.67 23.56 -22.28
N LEU A 79 -0.20 23.78 -21.04
CA LEU A 79 0.59 22.80 -20.32
C LEU A 79 -0.33 21.68 -19.79
N PRO A 80 0.03 20.38 -19.93
CA PRO A 80 -0.77 19.27 -19.43
C PRO A 80 -0.71 19.17 -17.89
N LEU A 81 -1.34 20.11 -17.20
CA LEU A 81 -1.25 20.24 -15.74
C LEU A 81 -1.77 18.98 -15.02
N ASP A 82 -2.81 18.35 -15.55
CA ASP A 82 -3.36 17.14 -14.93
C ASP A 82 -2.35 15.98 -14.95
N ASP A 83 -1.46 15.93 -15.95
CA ASP A 83 -0.39 14.95 -16.00
C ASP A 83 0.73 15.23 -15.00
N VAL A 84 1.01 16.52 -14.74
CA VAL A 84 1.95 16.96 -13.71
C VAL A 84 1.40 16.67 -12.32
N LEU A 85 0.13 16.97 -12.06
CA LEU A 85 -0.53 16.68 -10.78
C LEU A 85 -0.60 15.17 -10.50
N ALA A 86 -0.61 14.35 -11.56
CA ALA A 86 -0.62 12.90 -11.44
C ALA A 86 0.77 12.27 -11.20
N LEU A 87 1.86 13.05 -11.28
CA LEU A 87 3.23 12.57 -11.10
C LEU A 87 3.50 11.86 -9.76
N PRO A 88 2.96 12.29 -8.60
CA PRO A 88 3.15 11.56 -7.35
C PRO A 88 2.55 10.15 -7.38
N ASP A 89 1.38 9.98 -8.01
CA ASP A 89 0.77 8.65 -8.20
C ASP A 89 1.62 7.80 -9.16
N LEU A 90 2.16 8.40 -10.22
CA LEU A 90 3.07 7.71 -11.16
C LEU A 90 4.36 7.27 -10.46
N GLY A 91 4.92 8.10 -9.59
CA GLY A 91 6.08 7.76 -8.76
C GLY A 91 5.81 6.57 -7.83
N ARG A 92 4.63 6.49 -7.21
CA ARG A 92 4.21 5.32 -6.42
C ARG A 92 4.13 4.05 -7.27
N ALA A 93 3.53 4.13 -8.46
CA ALA A 93 3.49 3.00 -9.39
C ALA A 93 4.89 2.49 -9.75
N LEU A 94 5.82 3.41 -10.02
CA LEU A 94 7.21 3.06 -10.35
C LEU A 94 7.96 2.44 -9.16
N VAL A 95 7.80 2.98 -7.94
CA VAL A 95 8.36 2.38 -6.72
C VAL A 95 7.87 0.96 -6.55
N PHE A 96 6.57 0.72 -6.71
CA PHE A 96 5.95 -0.60 -6.57
C PHE A 96 6.56 -1.66 -7.50
N VAL A 97 6.67 -1.32 -8.80
CA VAL A 97 7.28 -2.23 -9.79
C VAL A 97 8.77 -2.41 -9.52
N SER A 98 9.48 -1.34 -9.14
CA SER A 98 10.90 -1.42 -8.80
C SER A 98 11.15 -2.34 -7.61
N THR A 99 10.32 -2.29 -6.57
CA THR A 99 10.45 -3.17 -5.39
C THR A 99 10.25 -4.65 -5.73
N ARG A 100 9.39 -4.97 -6.71
CA ARG A 100 9.18 -6.34 -7.20
C ARG A 100 10.36 -6.86 -8.03
N ILE A 101 11.11 -5.99 -8.69
CA ILE A 101 12.33 -6.35 -9.44
C ILE A 101 13.52 -6.56 -8.48
N THR A 102 13.62 -5.72 -7.44
CA THR A 102 14.68 -5.81 -6.43
C THR A 102 14.42 -6.86 -5.35
N ALA A 103 13.24 -7.49 -5.35
CA ALA A 103 12.98 -8.65 -4.50
C ALA A 103 13.96 -9.75 -4.91
N LYS A 104 14.91 -10.05 -4.01
CA LYS A 104 15.82 -11.17 -4.18
C LYS A 104 14.97 -12.42 -4.41
N PRO A 105 15.22 -13.23 -5.45
CA PRO A 105 14.50 -14.48 -5.59
C PRO A 105 14.72 -15.29 -4.31
N ALA A 106 13.62 -15.75 -3.72
CA ALA A 106 13.64 -16.61 -2.55
C ALA A 106 14.69 -17.71 -2.72
N SER A 107 15.66 -17.75 -1.81
CA SER A 107 16.66 -18.81 -1.84
C SER A 107 16.02 -20.14 -1.46
N ALA A 108 16.58 -21.25 -1.95
CA ALA A 108 16.11 -22.59 -1.59
C ALA A 108 16.06 -22.79 -0.06
N ARG A 109 16.98 -22.16 0.67
CA ARG A 109 17.04 -22.20 2.14
C ARG A 109 15.88 -21.44 2.79
N GLU A 110 15.50 -20.28 2.27
CA GLU A 110 14.34 -19.52 2.77
C GLU A 110 13.04 -20.28 2.50
N ILE A 111 12.91 -20.87 1.31
CA ILE A 111 11.77 -21.72 0.95
C ILE A 111 11.69 -22.93 1.89
N GLU A 112 12.80 -23.63 2.12
CA GLU A 112 12.83 -24.79 3.02
C GLU A 112 12.51 -24.41 4.46
N ALA A 113 13.01 -23.28 4.95
CA ALA A 113 12.70 -22.78 6.29
C ALA A 113 11.20 -22.48 6.48
N LYS A 114 10.57 -21.81 5.51
CA LYS A 114 9.13 -21.53 5.56
C LYS A 114 8.29 -22.81 5.38
N LEU A 115 8.69 -23.73 4.47
CA LEU A 115 8.03 -25.03 4.31
C LEU A 115 8.07 -25.85 5.60
N LYS A 116 9.17 -25.78 6.35
CA LYS A 116 9.29 -26.45 7.64
C LYS A 116 8.29 -25.93 8.66
N ILE A 117 8.13 -24.61 8.76
CA ILE A 117 7.13 -23.98 9.66
C ILE A 117 5.73 -24.48 9.32
N VAL A 118 5.36 -24.45 8.03
CA VAL A 118 4.04 -24.92 7.59
C VAL A 118 3.87 -26.41 7.87
N ALA A 119 4.87 -27.25 7.61
CA ALA A 119 4.80 -28.68 7.86
C ALA A 119 4.63 -29.03 9.35
N GLU A 120 5.34 -28.31 10.24
CA GLU A 120 5.27 -28.51 11.69
C GLU A 120 3.89 -28.19 12.27
N LEU A 121 3.20 -27.19 11.71
CA LEU A 121 1.88 -26.75 12.18
C LEU A 121 0.71 -27.44 11.45
N ARG A 122 0.83 -27.70 10.14
CA ARG A 122 -0.24 -28.25 9.30
C ARG A 122 -0.72 -29.61 9.81
N GLU A 123 0.19 -30.55 10.07
CA GLU A 123 -0.22 -31.93 10.41
C GLU A 123 -0.96 -32.00 11.76
N PRO A 124 -0.47 -31.39 12.87
CA PRO A 124 -1.22 -31.32 14.11
C PRO A 124 -2.56 -30.59 13.97
N MET A 125 -2.58 -29.42 13.30
CA MET A 125 -3.80 -28.64 13.12
C MET A 125 -4.85 -29.40 12.32
N LEU A 126 -4.43 -30.16 11.32
CA LEU A 126 -5.32 -30.96 10.50
C LEU A 126 -5.90 -32.17 11.24
N LEU A 127 -5.11 -32.86 12.06
CA LEU A 127 -5.60 -33.96 12.91
C LEU A 127 -6.67 -33.50 13.91
N VAL A 128 -6.47 -32.33 14.51
CA VAL A 128 -7.47 -31.71 15.39
C VAL A 128 -8.70 -31.30 14.58
N ALA A 129 -8.51 -30.69 13.40
CA ALA A 129 -9.62 -30.28 12.53
C ALA A 129 -10.48 -31.47 12.09
N GLU A 130 -9.88 -32.62 11.76
CA GLU A 130 -10.60 -33.86 11.45
C GLU A 130 -11.45 -34.35 12.62
N THR A 131 -10.92 -34.23 13.85
CA THR A 131 -11.64 -34.60 15.07
C THR A 131 -12.81 -33.66 15.32
N LEU A 132 -12.61 -32.35 15.16
CA LEU A 132 -13.64 -31.32 15.29
C LEU A 132 -14.73 -31.49 14.22
N ALA A 133 -14.35 -31.82 12.98
CA ALA A 133 -15.28 -32.09 11.89
C ALA A 133 -16.12 -33.35 12.14
N LYS A 134 -15.53 -34.42 12.69
CA LYS A 134 -16.29 -35.61 13.14
C LYS A 134 -17.32 -35.29 14.22
N ARG A 135 -17.07 -34.26 15.04
CA ARG A 135 -17.99 -33.74 16.06
C ARG A 135 -18.98 -32.70 15.53
N GLY A 136 -18.92 -32.36 14.23
CA GLY A 136 -19.82 -31.39 13.60
C GLY A 136 -19.49 -29.93 13.92
N LEU A 137 -18.28 -29.64 14.40
CA LEU A 137 -17.82 -28.27 14.70
C LEU A 137 -17.13 -27.59 13.52
N LEU A 138 -16.68 -28.37 12.54
CA LEU A 138 -16.08 -27.91 11.30
C LEU A 138 -16.69 -28.66 10.09
N PRO A 139 -16.73 -28.04 8.90
CA PRO A 139 -17.18 -28.69 7.67
C PRO A 139 -16.23 -29.84 7.28
N LYS A 140 -16.77 -31.07 7.13
CA LYS A 140 -15.98 -32.28 6.86
C LYS A 140 -15.34 -32.28 5.49
N GLU A 141 -16.07 -31.74 4.51
CA GLU A 141 -15.69 -31.68 3.10
C GLU A 141 -14.48 -30.77 2.93
N VAL A 142 -14.50 -29.58 3.53
CA VAL A 142 -13.38 -28.63 3.52
C VAL A 142 -12.14 -29.23 4.18
N VAL A 143 -12.29 -29.88 5.34
CA VAL A 143 -11.15 -30.54 6.01
C VAL A 143 -10.57 -31.69 5.16
N ALA A 144 -11.41 -32.44 4.46
CA ALA A 144 -10.97 -33.51 3.57
C ALA A 144 -10.22 -32.97 2.34
N GLU A 145 -10.67 -31.85 1.77
CA GLU A 145 -9.98 -31.17 0.66
C GLU A 145 -8.58 -30.70 1.07
N ILE A 146 -8.46 -30.06 2.24
CA ILE A 146 -7.16 -29.64 2.80
C ILE A 146 -6.24 -30.86 3.03
N ARG A 147 -6.78 -32.00 3.47
CA ARG A 147 -5.98 -33.23 3.67
C ARG A 147 -5.47 -33.81 2.35
N ALA A 148 -6.22 -33.65 1.26
CA ALA A 148 -5.89 -34.22 -0.04
C ALA A 148 -4.76 -33.50 -0.78
N GLY A 149 -4.40 -32.28 -0.36
CA GLY A 149 -3.31 -31.49 -0.96
C GLY A 149 -1.96 -32.23 -0.98
N THR A 150 -1.24 -32.17 -2.10
CA THR A 150 0.07 -32.81 -2.27
C THR A 150 1.12 -31.89 -2.91
N GLY A 151 2.33 -31.91 -2.37
CA GLY A 151 3.43 -31.10 -2.89
C GLY A 151 3.57 -29.75 -2.17
N LYS A 152 4.57 -28.96 -2.57
CA LYS A 152 4.99 -27.76 -1.83
C LYS A 152 3.97 -26.63 -1.90
N TYR A 153 3.38 -26.43 -3.07
CA TYR A 153 2.37 -25.40 -3.28
C TYR A 153 1.09 -25.71 -2.51
N ASP A 154 0.59 -26.94 -2.63
CA ASP A 154 -0.57 -27.41 -1.88
C ASP A 154 -0.31 -27.32 -0.37
N MET A 155 0.87 -27.68 0.12
CA MET A 155 1.19 -27.54 1.55
C MET A 155 1.06 -26.09 2.05
N ALA A 156 1.51 -25.11 1.26
CA ALA A 156 1.33 -23.68 1.58
C ALA A 156 -0.14 -23.25 1.49
N SER A 157 -0.86 -23.71 0.46
CA SER A 157 -2.30 -23.46 0.31
C SER A 157 -3.10 -24.03 1.48
N ASP A 158 -2.77 -25.24 1.92
CA ASP A 158 -3.40 -25.93 3.05
C ASP A 158 -3.14 -25.21 4.37
N GLY A 159 -1.91 -24.69 4.57
CA GLY A 159 -1.58 -23.89 5.74
C GLY A 159 -2.43 -22.63 5.84
N MET A 160 -2.59 -21.92 4.71
CA MET A 160 -3.48 -20.75 4.62
C MET A 160 -4.95 -21.14 4.88
N ALA A 161 -5.43 -22.22 4.23
CA ALA A 161 -6.80 -22.70 4.38
C ALA A 161 -7.11 -23.14 5.82
N LEU A 162 -6.17 -23.79 6.51
CA LEU A 162 -6.31 -24.16 7.91
C LEU A 162 -6.40 -22.94 8.81
N ALA A 163 -5.49 -21.96 8.67
CA ALA A 163 -5.52 -20.74 9.48
C ALA A 163 -6.89 -20.03 9.34
N HIS A 164 -7.38 -19.90 8.11
CA HIS A 164 -8.68 -19.31 7.83
C HIS A 164 -9.85 -20.13 8.42
N LEU A 165 -9.84 -21.45 8.26
CA LEU A 165 -10.87 -22.33 8.79
C LEU A 165 -11.00 -22.22 10.32
N TYR A 166 -9.88 -22.13 11.04
CA TYR A 166 -9.91 -21.94 12.49
C TYR A 166 -10.38 -20.54 12.89
N GLU A 167 -10.01 -19.51 12.13
CA GLU A 167 -10.44 -18.13 12.35
C GLU A 167 -11.94 -17.94 12.12
N GLU A 168 -12.47 -18.42 10.99
CA GLU A 168 -13.90 -18.35 10.65
C GLU A 168 -14.78 -19.05 11.70
N HIS A 169 -14.27 -20.11 12.32
CA HIS A 169 -14.98 -20.88 13.33
C HIS A 169 -14.49 -20.62 14.77
N ALA A 170 -13.73 -19.55 15.02
CA ALA A 170 -13.06 -19.31 16.30
C ALA A 170 -14.02 -19.33 17.52
N GLU A 171 -15.22 -18.76 17.37
CA GLU A 171 -16.25 -18.77 18.42
C GLU A 171 -16.69 -20.18 18.79
N ALA A 172 -16.95 -21.03 17.78
CA ALA A 172 -17.38 -22.41 17.98
C ALA A 172 -16.24 -23.29 18.53
N LEU A 173 -14.99 -22.90 18.29
CA LEU A 173 -13.79 -23.66 18.64
C LEU A 173 -13.10 -23.19 19.92
N ARG A 174 -13.57 -22.12 20.56
CA ARG A 174 -12.99 -21.56 21.77
C ARG A 174 -12.77 -22.63 22.86
N GLY A 175 -11.51 -22.81 23.26
CA GLY A 175 -11.11 -23.79 24.28
C GLY A 175 -11.14 -25.25 23.84
N LYS A 176 -11.28 -25.54 22.53
CA LYS A 176 -11.39 -26.90 21.97
C LYS A 176 -10.20 -27.34 21.12
N HIS A 177 -9.21 -26.47 20.94
CA HIS A 177 -7.93 -26.79 20.31
C HIS A 177 -6.76 -26.25 21.16
N PRO A 178 -5.56 -26.82 21.02
CA PRO A 178 -4.39 -26.40 21.81
C PRO A 178 -3.61 -25.23 21.19
N PHE A 179 -3.91 -24.85 19.95
CA PHE A 179 -3.09 -23.88 19.20
C PHE A 179 -3.21 -22.44 19.68
N THR A 180 -2.10 -21.72 19.67
CA THR A 180 -2.03 -20.30 20.08
C THR A 180 -2.22 -19.35 18.91
N ARG A 181 -2.45 -18.06 19.21
CA ARG A 181 -2.58 -17.00 18.19
C ARG A 181 -1.28 -16.81 17.40
N GLU A 182 -0.14 -16.96 18.07
CA GLU A 182 1.19 -16.87 17.47
C GLU A 182 1.43 -18.00 16.46
N GLU A 183 0.95 -19.22 16.75
CA GLU A 183 1.04 -20.35 15.82
C GLU A 183 0.18 -20.10 14.57
N PHE A 184 -1.03 -19.55 14.71
CA PHE A 184 -1.84 -19.15 13.55
C PHE A 184 -1.17 -18.07 12.71
N ALA A 185 -0.62 -17.03 13.36
CA ALA A 185 0.11 -15.97 12.68
C ALA A 185 1.34 -16.50 11.92
N ALA A 186 2.12 -17.40 12.56
CA ALA A 186 3.28 -18.02 11.95
C ALA A 186 2.90 -18.90 10.74
N LEU A 187 1.81 -19.66 10.84
CA LEU A 187 1.29 -20.47 9.73
C LEU A 187 0.86 -19.59 8.56
N GLN A 188 0.11 -18.52 8.83
CA GLN A 188 -0.40 -17.60 7.82
C GLN A 188 0.74 -16.87 7.11
N GLU A 189 1.69 -16.28 7.86
CA GLU A 189 2.84 -15.56 7.30
C GLU A 189 3.73 -16.49 6.45
N ALA A 190 4.02 -17.70 6.95
CA ALA A 190 4.82 -18.66 6.21
C ALA A 190 4.12 -19.16 4.94
N SER A 191 2.80 -19.39 5.02
CA SER A 191 1.98 -19.86 3.90
C SER A 191 1.83 -18.78 2.82
N GLU A 192 1.53 -17.54 3.20
CA GLU A 192 1.44 -16.39 2.28
C GLU A 192 2.76 -16.18 1.54
N TRP A 193 3.86 -16.13 2.28
CA TRP A 193 5.19 -15.96 1.70
C TRP A 193 5.52 -17.11 0.73
N LEU A 194 5.17 -18.35 1.06
CA LEU A 194 5.40 -19.49 0.17
C LEU A 194 4.53 -19.43 -1.08
N LEU A 195 3.27 -19.04 -0.99
CA LEU A 195 2.38 -18.89 -2.16
C LEU A 195 2.90 -17.82 -3.13
N ASP A 196 3.52 -16.76 -2.60
CA ASP A 196 4.16 -15.72 -3.40
C ASP A 196 5.48 -16.16 -4.07
N ASN A 197 6.17 -17.16 -3.49
CA ASN A 197 7.52 -17.55 -3.91
C ASN A 197 7.64 -18.95 -4.53
N LEU A 198 6.61 -19.79 -4.38
CA LEU A 198 6.54 -21.11 -5.01
C LEU A 198 5.87 -21.03 -6.38
N THR A 199 6.37 -21.84 -7.29
CA THR A 199 5.71 -22.09 -8.58
C THR A 199 4.94 -23.41 -8.48
N PRO A 200 3.64 -23.47 -8.83
CA PRO A 200 2.88 -24.71 -8.83
C PRO A 200 3.54 -25.79 -9.71
N ASP A 201 3.42 -27.05 -9.31
CA ASP A 201 3.96 -28.17 -10.11
C ASP A 201 3.28 -28.21 -11.49
N GLY A 202 4.09 -28.32 -12.55
CA GLY A 202 3.62 -28.29 -13.93
C GLY A 202 3.45 -26.90 -14.55
N ALA A 203 3.57 -25.82 -13.77
CA ALA A 203 3.69 -24.50 -14.35
C ALA A 203 5.03 -24.40 -15.09
N ARG A 204 5.00 -24.04 -16.37
CA ARG A 204 6.21 -23.84 -17.16
C ARG A 204 7.06 -22.78 -16.47
N ARG A 205 8.23 -23.19 -15.94
CA ARG A 205 9.26 -22.25 -15.51
C ARG A 205 9.52 -21.32 -16.71
N PRO A 206 9.28 -20.00 -16.60
CA PRO A 206 9.56 -19.09 -17.70
C PRO A 206 11.01 -19.32 -18.15
N VAL A 207 11.18 -19.61 -19.44
CA VAL A 207 12.48 -19.79 -20.07
C VAL A 207 13.33 -18.57 -19.73
N ALA A 208 14.62 -18.79 -19.43
CA ALA A 208 15.59 -17.77 -19.00
C ALA A 208 15.28 -16.37 -19.57
N ARG A 209 15.00 -15.44 -18.65
CA ARG A 209 14.40 -14.12 -18.88
C ARG A 209 15.04 -13.36 -20.07
N GLN A 210 14.29 -13.29 -21.19
CA GLN A 210 14.09 -11.98 -21.84
C GLN A 210 13.68 -11.00 -20.74
N ARG A 211 14.19 -9.75 -20.75
CA ARG A 211 13.91 -8.72 -19.72
C ARG A 211 12.53 -8.91 -19.11
N GLY A 212 12.47 -9.20 -17.80
CA GLY A 212 11.23 -9.65 -17.18
C GLY A 212 10.12 -8.62 -17.38
N GLU A 213 8.85 -9.05 -17.46
CA GLU A 213 7.69 -8.14 -17.64
C GLU A 213 7.71 -6.95 -16.66
N ALA A 214 8.17 -7.20 -15.42
CA ALA A 214 8.39 -6.17 -14.42
C ALA A 214 9.46 -5.13 -14.84
N GLU A 215 10.59 -5.55 -15.40
CA GLU A 215 11.65 -4.65 -15.88
C GLU A 215 11.16 -3.80 -17.05
N MET A 216 10.40 -4.40 -17.98
CA MET A 216 9.77 -3.67 -19.08
C MET A 216 8.77 -2.63 -18.56
N MET A 217 7.93 -3.01 -17.59
CA MET A 217 6.98 -2.10 -16.97
C MET A 217 7.68 -0.96 -16.22
N ARG A 218 8.77 -1.24 -15.49
CA ARG A 218 9.58 -0.22 -14.81
C ARG A 218 10.15 0.78 -15.82
N ASP A 219 10.76 0.30 -16.90
CA ASP A 219 11.37 1.16 -17.91
C ASP A 219 10.31 2.04 -18.61
N ARG A 220 9.12 1.50 -18.88
CA ARG A 220 7.98 2.26 -19.44
C ARG A 220 7.45 3.32 -18.47
N LEU A 221 7.22 2.97 -17.21
CA LEU A 221 6.78 3.92 -16.17
C LEU A 221 7.84 5.01 -15.91
N TRP A 222 9.13 4.64 -15.93
CA TRP A 222 10.24 5.58 -15.86
C TRP A 222 10.21 6.57 -17.03
N THR A 223 9.99 6.08 -18.25
CA THR A 223 9.86 6.92 -19.45
C THR A 223 8.73 7.93 -19.31
N LEU A 224 7.56 7.52 -18.80
CA LEU A 224 6.45 8.45 -18.54
C LEU A 224 6.84 9.51 -17.49
N MET A 225 7.53 9.11 -16.43
CA MET A 225 7.96 10.04 -15.38
C MET A 225 8.97 11.06 -15.93
N VAL A 226 9.94 10.64 -16.73
CA VAL A 226 10.91 11.53 -17.38
C VAL A 226 10.20 12.56 -18.26
N ARG A 227 9.25 12.13 -19.10
CA ARG A 227 8.49 13.02 -19.99
C ARG A 227 7.69 14.07 -19.22
N ARG A 228 6.90 13.63 -18.24
CA ARG A 228 6.02 14.50 -17.44
C ARG A 228 6.80 15.42 -16.51
N HIS A 229 7.98 15.00 -16.05
CA HIS A 229 8.85 15.82 -15.21
C HIS A 229 9.35 17.07 -15.95
N VAL A 230 9.50 17.03 -17.28
CA VAL A 230 9.85 18.21 -18.07
C VAL A 230 8.81 19.32 -17.88
N ASP A 231 7.52 18.98 -17.87
CA ASP A 231 6.45 19.95 -17.70
C ASP A 231 6.39 20.49 -16.26
N LEU A 232 6.66 19.65 -15.26
CA LEU A 232 6.84 20.12 -13.89
C LEU A 232 7.93 21.20 -13.79
N ARG A 233 9.07 20.96 -14.44
CA ARG A 233 10.18 21.93 -14.46
C ARG A 233 9.85 23.20 -15.23
N LYS A 234 9.04 23.13 -16.29
CA LYS A 234 8.53 24.33 -17.00
C LYS A 234 7.69 25.20 -16.07
N ILE A 235 6.83 24.61 -15.25
CA ILE A 235 6.04 25.35 -14.25
C ILE A 235 6.99 26.02 -13.26
N GLY A 236 7.96 25.29 -12.73
CA GLY A 236 8.98 25.84 -11.83
C GLY A 236 9.71 27.03 -12.45
N TYR A 237 10.22 26.89 -13.68
CA TYR A 237 10.92 27.97 -14.38
C TYR A 237 10.03 29.19 -14.61
N TYR A 238 8.76 28.98 -14.98
CA TYR A 238 7.84 30.08 -15.23
C TYR A 238 7.59 30.94 -13.97
N PHE A 239 7.43 30.31 -12.80
CA PHE A 239 7.13 31.03 -11.56
C PHE A 239 8.35 31.47 -10.76
N HIS A 240 9.50 30.80 -10.91
CA HIS A 240 10.69 31.02 -10.08
C HIS A 240 11.94 31.43 -10.89
N GLY A 241 11.85 31.52 -12.22
CA GLY A 241 12.98 31.91 -13.08
C GLY A 241 14.18 30.97 -12.93
N ASP A 242 15.38 31.52 -12.89
CA ASP A 242 16.63 30.74 -12.83
C ASP A 242 16.79 29.94 -11.52
N ALA A 243 16.07 30.30 -10.44
CA ALA A 243 16.08 29.59 -9.17
C ALA A 243 15.19 28.32 -9.16
N PHE A 244 14.53 27.98 -10.27
CA PHE A 244 13.58 26.87 -10.33
C PHE A 244 14.16 25.48 -9.98
N GLU A 245 15.47 25.29 -10.06
CA GLU A 245 16.10 24.00 -9.71
C GLU A 245 15.97 23.69 -8.21
N GLU A 246 15.77 24.71 -7.36
CA GLU A 246 15.53 24.54 -5.92
C GLU A 246 14.13 23.97 -5.65
N MET A 247 13.14 24.38 -6.46
CA MET A 247 11.76 23.92 -6.34
C MET A 247 11.52 22.63 -7.11
N THR A 248 12.10 22.49 -8.30
CA THR A 248 11.91 21.36 -9.22
C THR A 248 13.27 20.71 -9.56
N PRO A 249 13.89 20.03 -8.57
CA PRO A 249 15.19 19.40 -8.73
C PRO A 249 15.19 18.36 -9.86
N LYS A 250 16.39 18.04 -10.36
CA LYS A 250 16.54 16.94 -11.33
C LYS A 250 16.12 15.62 -10.66
N LEU A 251 15.53 14.69 -11.42
CA LEU A 251 15.03 13.42 -10.88
C LEU A 251 16.05 12.67 -9.99
N GLN A 252 17.34 12.71 -10.30
CA GLN A 252 18.37 12.00 -9.54
C GLN A 252 19.21 12.87 -8.61
N SER A 253 18.89 14.16 -8.42
CA SER A 253 19.67 14.98 -7.50
C SER A 253 19.42 14.54 -6.07
N ARG A 254 20.51 14.28 -5.35
CA ARG A 254 20.49 14.16 -3.90
C ARG A 254 20.63 15.57 -3.36
N VAL A 255 19.51 16.28 -3.26
CA VAL A 255 19.50 17.56 -2.55
C VAL A 255 19.72 17.19 -1.09
N ALA A 256 20.90 17.50 -0.55
CA ALA A 256 21.09 17.46 0.89
C ALA A 256 20.15 18.51 1.46
N ARG A 257 19.06 18.10 2.12
CA ARG A 257 18.30 19.04 2.96
C ARG A 257 19.32 19.64 3.93
N SER A 258 19.42 20.97 3.94
CA SER A 258 20.10 21.63 5.05
C SER A 258 19.34 21.25 6.32
N THR A 259 20.08 20.99 7.39
CA THR A 259 19.57 20.64 8.72
C THR A 259 18.47 21.60 9.21
N ALA A 260 18.50 22.86 8.76
CA ALA A 260 17.49 23.88 9.07
C ALA A 260 16.05 23.52 8.66
N GLN A 261 15.83 22.83 7.53
CA GLN A 261 14.47 22.44 7.11
C GLN A 261 13.95 21.18 7.81
N ALA A 262 14.84 20.35 8.37
CA ALA A 262 14.45 19.19 9.16
C ALA A 262 14.11 19.59 10.61
N GLU A 263 14.74 20.65 11.12
CA GLU A 263 14.43 21.25 12.42
C GLU A 263 13.08 22.00 12.37
N GLU A 264 12.79 22.72 11.28
CA GLU A 264 11.51 23.46 11.11
C GLU A 264 10.29 22.53 10.93
N GLU A 265 10.43 21.38 10.24
CA GLU A 265 9.36 20.36 10.16
C GLU A 265 9.16 19.63 11.51
N ALA A 266 10.23 19.43 12.30
CA ALA A 266 10.16 18.78 13.62
C ALA A 266 9.60 19.71 14.71
N GLU A 267 9.90 21.01 14.64
CA GLU A 267 9.29 22.02 15.53
C GLU A 267 7.80 22.25 15.19
N ALA A 268 7.40 22.12 13.92
CA ALA A 268 6.00 22.21 13.53
C ALA A 268 5.17 20.99 13.97
N GLU A 269 5.69 19.76 13.86
CA GLU A 269 5.01 18.56 14.35
C GLU A 269 4.97 18.50 15.89
N GLY A 270 6.02 18.97 16.59
CA GLY A 270 6.03 19.05 18.06
C GLY A 270 5.09 20.11 18.64
N ALA A 271 4.89 21.23 17.95
CA ALA A 271 3.94 22.27 18.37
C ALA A 271 2.48 21.86 18.15
N GLU A 272 2.19 20.98 17.18
CA GLU A 272 0.83 20.44 16.98
C GLU A 272 0.48 19.38 18.05
N GLU A 273 1.47 18.61 18.56
CA GLU A 273 1.28 17.67 19.69
C GLU A 273 1.14 18.39 21.04
N GLU A 274 1.89 19.47 21.31
CA GLU A 274 1.75 20.25 22.57
C GLU A 274 0.39 20.96 22.69
N ILE A 275 -0.23 21.37 21.57
CA ILE A 275 -1.56 22.00 21.56
C ILE A 275 -2.68 20.96 21.80
N GLU A 276 -2.49 19.70 21.39
CA GLU A 276 -3.45 18.62 21.67
C GLU A 276 -3.34 18.09 23.11
N GLU A 277 -2.16 18.13 23.74
CA GLU A 277 -2.00 17.77 25.17
C GLU A 277 -2.53 18.86 26.12
N GLU A 278 -2.24 20.16 25.89
CA GLU A 278 -2.78 21.24 26.75
C GLU A 278 -4.31 21.36 26.65
N GLY A 279 -4.90 21.08 25.49
CA GLY A 279 -6.36 21.07 25.32
C GLY A 279 -7.08 19.92 26.02
N ALA A 280 -6.37 18.81 26.30
CA ALA A 280 -6.91 17.65 27.01
C ALA A 280 -6.80 17.79 28.53
N GLU A 281 -5.82 18.56 29.03
CA GLU A 281 -5.64 18.81 30.47
C GLU A 281 -6.62 19.87 31.01
N GLU A 282 -7.01 20.88 30.22
CA GLU A 282 -8.03 21.87 30.63
C GLU A 282 -9.46 21.28 30.71
N GLU A 283 -9.80 20.25 29.94
CA GLU A 283 -11.13 19.62 30.00
C GLU A 283 -11.33 18.71 31.23
N ILE A 284 -10.27 18.31 31.93
CA ILE A 284 -10.35 17.40 33.09
C ILE A 284 -10.48 18.18 34.41
N GLU A 285 -9.95 19.41 34.51
CA GLU A 285 -10.05 20.22 35.74
C GLU A 285 -11.43 20.86 35.97
N GLU A 286 -12.28 21.00 34.94
CA GLU A 286 -13.63 21.55 35.11
C GLU A 286 -14.68 20.52 35.60
N GLU A 287 -14.41 19.21 35.56
CA GLU A 287 -15.37 18.17 35.96
C GLU A 287 -15.22 17.70 37.43
N GLU A 288 -14.07 17.92 38.08
CA GLU A 288 -13.83 17.46 39.47
C GLU A 288 -14.18 18.48 40.59
N ALA A 289 -14.65 19.68 40.25
CA ALA A 289 -14.88 20.75 41.24
C ALA A 289 -16.27 20.75 41.91
N ASP A 290 -17.21 19.89 41.51
CA ASP A 290 -18.63 20.01 41.91
C ASP A 290 -19.15 18.97 42.95
N ASP A 291 -18.31 18.08 43.52
CA ASP A 291 -18.81 16.95 44.34
C ASP A 291 -18.25 16.83 45.78
N GLU A 292 -17.88 17.93 46.45
CA GLU A 292 -17.62 17.91 47.90
C GLU A 292 -18.25 19.09 48.66
N ALA A 293 -19.58 19.08 48.84
CA ALA A 293 -20.22 19.85 49.90
C ALA A 293 -21.61 19.31 50.32
N GLU A 294 -21.70 18.17 50.99
CA GLU A 294 -22.82 17.95 51.93
C GLU A 294 -22.42 17.07 53.14
N GLN A 295 -22.68 17.61 54.33
CA GLN A 295 -22.41 17.12 55.69
C GLN A 295 -23.33 15.91 56.08
N PRO A 296 -23.50 15.44 57.36
CA PRO A 296 -22.91 15.84 58.66
C PRO A 296 -22.59 14.72 59.70
N ALA A 297 -21.89 15.16 60.76
CA ALA A 297 -22.05 14.88 62.21
C ALA A 297 -22.52 13.52 62.77
N GLU A 298 -21.74 12.97 63.72
CA GLU A 298 -22.10 12.64 65.13
C GLU A 298 -20.96 11.79 65.74
N ALA A 299 -20.26 12.23 66.79
CA ALA A 299 -20.57 12.08 68.21
C ALA A 299 -20.06 10.79 68.88
N ALA A 300 -19.21 11.02 69.90
CA ALA A 300 -19.14 10.35 71.20
C ALA A 300 -18.28 9.08 71.41
N SER A 301 -17.49 9.18 72.50
CA SER A 301 -16.99 8.12 73.39
C SER A 301 -15.81 7.29 72.86
N SER A 302 -14.67 7.16 73.55
CA SER A 302 -14.35 7.20 74.98
C SER A 302 -12.88 7.55 75.20
#